data_AF-A0A7C5R8J9-F1
#
_entry.id   AF-A0A7C5R8J9-F1
#
_cell.length_a   1.000
_cell.length_b   1.000
_cell.length_c   1.000
_cell.angle_alpha   90.00
_cell.angle_beta   90.00
_cell.angle_gamma   90.00
#
_symmetry.space_group_name_H-M   'P 1'
#
loop_
_entity.id
_entity.type
_entity.pdbx_description
1 polymer ?
#
loop_
_entity_poly.entity_id
_entity_poly.type
_entity_poly.pdbx_seq_one_letter_code
_entity_poly.pdbx_strand_id
1 'polypeptide(L)'
;MPFIALYHTHKLVVILFILIYFTKAIMLLIGNREALGKFKRKIRIPEAVISALFFITGLIMLKNIAVFNTIFAIKLILVVLAIPLAVVAYKKEQKLLGVLAVVVLLGAYGLAEFYKASFAKKHTIESVITNPGEPGYDILAHGKALYQAQCSVCHGDDGRAGRSGAKDLSISTKTDEEIISLIKTGKNTMPSMARLFDEAELKALTAYVKSLRQQ
;
A
#
# COMPACT_ATOMS: atom_id res chain seq x y z
N MET A 1 -9.73 -12.47 -5.85
CA MET A 1 -9.71 -11.64 -7.08
C MET A 1 -10.33 -10.26 -6.90
N PRO A 2 -11.43 -10.02 -6.15
CA PRO A 2 -12.06 -8.69 -6.12
C PRO A 2 -11.16 -7.61 -5.50
N PHE A 3 -10.37 -7.94 -4.49
CA PHE A 3 -9.49 -6.96 -3.83
C PHE A 3 -8.35 -6.44 -4.73
N ILE A 4 -7.77 -7.30 -5.58
CA ILE A 4 -6.67 -6.92 -6.48
C ILE A 4 -7.17 -5.92 -7.52
N ALA A 5 -8.30 -6.22 -8.14
CA ALA A 5 -8.96 -5.30 -9.07
C ALA A 5 -9.27 -3.97 -8.39
N LEU A 6 -9.87 -4.01 -7.19
CA LEU A 6 -10.17 -2.82 -6.39
C LEU A 6 -8.92 -1.99 -6.10
N TYR A 7 -7.80 -2.61 -5.71
CA TYR A 7 -6.53 -1.91 -5.45
C TYR A 7 -6.02 -1.16 -6.69
N HIS A 8 -6.01 -1.83 -7.85
CA HIS A 8 -5.55 -1.20 -9.09
C HIS A 8 -6.51 -0.10 -9.56
N THR A 9 -7.82 -0.32 -9.45
CA THR A 9 -8.83 0.71 -9.72
C THR A 9 -8.64 1.91 -8.81
N HIS A 10 -8.48 1.69 -7.49
CA HIS A 10 -8.24 2.77 -6.53
C HIS A 10 -6.96 3.55 -6.88
N LYS A 11 -5.85 2.86 -7.12
CA LYS A 11 -4.58 3.51 -7.51
C LYS A 11 -4.74 4.35 -8.77
N LEU A 12 -5.45 3.85 -9.77
CA LEU A 12 -5.72 4.60 -11.00
C LEU A 12 -6.53 5.87 -10.73
N VAL A 13 -7.65 5.78 -9.99
CA VAL A 13 -8.50 6.95 -9.73
C VAL A 13 -7.81 7.97 -8.83
N VAL A 14 -6.94 7.54 -7.90
CA VAL A 14 -6.08 8.44 -7.11
C VAL A 14 -5.16 9.24 -8.03
N ILE A 15 -4.47 8.58 -8.97
CA ILE A 15 -3.57 9.24 -9.91
C ILE A 15 -4.32 10.23 -10.80
N LEU A 16 -5.47 9.81 -11.36
CA LEU A 16 -6.30 10.70 -12.18
C LEU A 16 -6.81 11.91 -11.39
N PHE A 17 -7.22 11.71 -10.13
CA PHE A 17 -7.62 12.79 -9.23
C PHE A 17 -6.45 13.77 -9.04
N ILE A 18 -5.26 13.29 -8.67
CA ILE A 18 -4.07 14.13 -8.51
C ILE A 18 -3.76 14.92 -9.80
N LEU A 19 -3.79 14.28 -10.97
CA LEU A 19 -3.51 14.92 -12.26
C LEU A 19 -4.51 16.03 -12.60
N ILE A 20 -5.80 15.83 -12.31
CA ILE A 20 -6.83 16.85 -12.49
C ILE A 20 -6.52 18.08 -11.63
N TYR A 21 -6.24 17.87 -10.35
CA TYR A 21 -5.96 18.96 -9.41
C TYR A 21 -4.62 19.64 -9.70
N PHE A 22 -3.61 18.89 -10.13
CA PHE A 22 -2.33 19.42 -10.60
C PHE A 22 -2.50 20.33 -11.82
N THR A 23 -3.26 19.89 -12.82
CA THR A 23 -3.54 20.67 -14.03
C THR A 23 -4.29 21.97 -13.70
N LYS A 24 -5.29 21.91 -12.83
CA LYS A 24 -6.00 23.11 -12.35
C LYS A 24 -5.09 24.07 -11.60
N ALA A 25 -4.20 23.56 -10.76
CA ALA A 25 -3.23 24.39 -10.03
C ALA A 25 -2.28 25.09 -10.99
N ILE A 26 -1.77 24.42 -12.03
CA ILE A 26 -0.94 25.04 -13.06
C ILE A 26 -1.70 26.16 -13.78
N MET A 27 -2.92 25.89 -14.26
CA MET A 27 -3.74 26.89 -14.95
C MET A 27 -4.04 28.10 -14.04
N LEU A 28 -4.29 27.85 -12.75
CA LEU A 28 -4.50 28.89 -11.74
C LEU A 28 -3.23 29.72 -11.49
N LEU A 29 -2.05 29.08 -11.46
CA LEU A 29 -0.77 29.75 -11.26
C LEU A 29 -0.39 30.65 -12.44
N ILE A 30 -0.55 30.15 -13.66
CA ILE A 30 -0.38 30.91 -14.91
C ILE A 30 -1.33 32.10 -14.96
N GLY A 31 -2.47 32.05 -14.25
CA GLY A 31 -3.44 33.14 -14.19
C GLY A 31 -4.36 33.20 -15.41
N ASN A 32 -4.37 32.17 -16.26
CA ASN A 32 -5.26 32.08 -17.42
C ASN A 32 -6.67 31.64 -16.97
N ARG A 33 -7.47 32.60 -16.50
CA ARG A 33 -8.83 32.36 -15.97
C ARG A 33 -9.77 31.78 -17.02
N GLU A 34 -9.63 32.20 -18.27
CA GLU A 34 -10.47 31.70 -19.37
C GLU A 34 -10.21 30.21 -19.63
N ALA A 35 -8.93 29.82 -19.74
CA ALA A 35 -8.55 28.41 -19.92
C ALA A 35 -8.97 27.56 -18.71
N LEU A 36 -8.77 28.06 -17.49
CA LEU A 36 -9.21 27.38 -16.26
C LEU A 36 -10.72 27.18 -16.24
N GLY A 37 -11.51 28.20 -16.62
CA GLY A 37 -12.96 28.13 -16.71
C GLY A 37 -13.43 27.12 -17.76
N LYS A 38 -12.84 27.16 -18.98
CA LYS A 38 -13.12 26.19 -20.05
C LYS A 38 -12.79 24.77 -19.62
N PHE A 39 -11.64 24.55 -18.98
CA PHE A 39 -11.23 23.26 -18.45
C PHE A 39 -12.21 22.75 -17.39
N LYS A 40 -12.49 23.55 -16.35
CA LYS A 40 -13.46 23.22 -15.29
C LYS A 40 -14.82 22.81 -15.85
N ARG A 41 -15.32 23.51 -16.87
CA ARG A 41 -16.59 23.18 -17.53
C ARG A 41 -16.51 21.85 -18.30
N LYS A 42 -15.43 21.64 -19.06
CA LYS A 42 -15.22 20.44 -19.88
C LYS A 42 -15.09 19.18 -19.02
N ILE A 43 -14.37 19.25 -17.90
CA ILE A 43 -14.09 18.07 -17.05
C ILE A 43 -15.05 17.92 -15.86
N ARG A 44 -16.07 18.77 -15.71
CA ARG A 44 -16.98 18.76 -14.54
C ARG A 44 -17.56 17.38 -14.24
N ILE A 45 -18.08 16.69 -15.26
CA ILE A 45 -18.68 15.37 -15.10
C ILE A 45 -17.60 14.30 -14.87
N PRO A 46 -16.55 14.18 -15.72
CA PRO A 46 -15.45 13.24 -15.45
C PRO A 46 -14.82 13.40 -14.06
N GLU A 47 -14.60 14.63 -13.62
CA GLU A 47 -14.03 14.94 -12.30
C GLU A 47 -14.95 14.49 -11.17
N ALA A 48 -16.26 14.74 -11.27
CA ALA A 48 -17.21 14.31 -10.24
C ALA A 48 -17.24 12.77 -10.15
N VAL A 49 -17.23 12.08 -11.30
CA VAL A 49 -17.17 10.62 -11.36
C VAL A 49 -15.87 10.10 -10.75
N ILE A 50 -14.72 10.65 -11.12
CA ILE A 50 -13.40 10.25 -10.57
C ILE A 50 -13.36 10.50 -9.05
N SER A 51 -13.89 11.63 -8.58
CA SER A 51 -13.93 11.96 -7.15
C SER A 51 -14.82 11.00 -6.36
N ALA A 52 -15.99 10.65 -6.92
CA ALA A 52 -16.88 9.66 -6.32
C ALA A 52 -16.23 8.26 -6.29
N LEU A 53 -15.63 7.82 -7.40
CA LEU A 53 -14.91 6.55 -7.46
C LEU A 53 -13.74 6.52 -6.48
N PHE A 54 -12.95 7.59 -6.39
CA PHE A 54 -11.87 7.73 -5.42
C PHE A 54 -12.36 7.52 -3.98
N PHE A 55 -13.45 8.18 -3.61
CA PHE A 55 -14.03 8.07 -2.28
C PHE A 55 -14.60 6.66 -2.01
N ILE A 56 -15.44 6.15 -2.91
CA ILE A 56 -16.08 4.83 -2.77
C ILE A 56 -15.03 3.72 -2.70
N THR A 57 -14.09 3.70 -3.64
CA THR A 57 -13.03 2.68 -3.66
C THR A 57 -12.13 2.79 -2.43
N GLY A 58 -11.84 4.00 -1.95
CA GLY A 58 -11.12 4.22 -0.70
C GLY A 58 -11.85 3.63 0.51
N LEU A 59 -13.16 3.90 0.65
CA LEU A 59 -13.98 3.34 1.73
C LEU A 59 -14.08 1.81 1.68
N ILE A 60 -14.15 1.21 0.49
CA ILE A 60 -14.18 -0.26 0.36
C ILE A 60 -12.81 -0.85 0.74
N MET A 61 -11.70 -0.20 0.32
CA MET A 61 -10.36 -0.64 0.69
C MET A 61 -10.10 -0.54 2.19
N LEU A 62 -10.65 0.48 2.87
CA LEU A 62 -10.56 0.66 4.33
C LEU A 62 -11.08 -0.55 5.11
N LYS A 63 -12.09 -1.27 4.61
CA LYS A 63 -12.62 -2.49 5.25
C LYS A 63 -11.70 -3.72 5.14
N ASN A 64 -10.71 -3.67 4.26
CA ASN A 64 -9.85 -4.81 3.91
C ASN A 64 -8.37 -4.56 4.23
N ILE A 65 -8.07 -3.51 5.02
CA ILE A 65 -6.71 -3.15 5.39
C ILE A 65 -6.10 -4.21 6.30
N ALA A 66 -4.78 -4.42 6.17
CA ALA A 66 -4.07 -5.36 7.01
C ALA A 66 -3.86 -4.83 8.44
N VAL A 67 -3.48 -3.55 8.58
CA VAL A 67 -3.27 -2.87 9.86
C VAL A 67 -3.63 -1.40 9.72
N PHE A 68 -4.31 -0.86 10.73
CA PHE A 68 -4.50 0.58 10.87
C PHE A 68 -3.33 1.14 11.70
N ASN A 69 -2.38 1.80 11.05
CA ASN A 69 -1.22 2.40 11.71
C ASN A 69 -1.30 3.93 11.68
N THR A 70 -0.43 4.59 12.45
CA THR A 70 -0.37 6.05 12.55
C THR A 70 -0.11 6.70 11.18
N ILE A 71 0.75 6.12 10.35
CA ILE A 71 1.08 6.65 9.01
C ILE A 71 -0.16 6.65 8.10
N PHE A 72 -0.98 5.60 8.18
CA PHE A 72 -2.23 5.46 7.45
C PHE A 72 -3.27 6.47 7.93
N ALA A 73 -3.37 6.68 9.25
CA ALA A 73 -4.23 7.70 9.84
C ALA A 73 -3.84 9.11 9.36
N ILE A 74 -2.55 9.45 9.42
CA ILE A 74 -2.01 10.72 8.92
C ILE A 74 -2.36 10.89 7.44
N LYS A 75 -2.09 9.87 6.61
CA LYS A 75 -2.42 9.88 5.19
C LYS A 75 -3.91 10.16 4.95
N LEU A 76 -4.80 9.50 5.69
CA LEU A 76 -6.25 9.67 5.54
C LEU A 76 -6.67 11.10 5.90
N ILE A 77 -6.14 11.65 6.99
CA ILE A 77 -6.39 13.04 7.42
C ILE A 77 -5.92 14.02 6.33
N LEU A 78 -4.70 13.86 5.81
CA LEU A 78 -4.16 14.73 4.76
C LEU A 78 -5.06 14.75 3.52
N VAL A 79 -5.53 13.58 3.08
CA VAL A 79 -6.47 13.47 1.94
C VAL A 79 -7.78 14.19 2.23
N VAL A 80 -8.37 13.96 3.40
CA VAL A 80 -9.65 14.58 3.79
C VAL A 80 -9.53 16.11 3.87
N LEU A 81 -8.41 16.63 4.37
CA LEU A 81 -8.15 18.08 4.45
C LEU A 81 -7.83 18.70 3.08
N ALA A 82 -7.23 17.96 2.16
CA ALA A 82 -6.90 18.47 0.83
C ALA A 82 -8.15 18.80 -0.01
N ILE A 83 -9.25 18.06 0.17
CA ILE A 83 -10.50 18.26 -0.59
C ILE A 83 -11.10 19.66 -0.34
N PRO A 84 -11.44 20.07 0.90
CA PRO A 84 -12.00 21.40 1.14
C PRO A 84 -11.01 22.50 0.77
N LEU A 85 -9.71 22.29 1.02
CA LEU A 85 -8.66 23.22 0.63
C LEU A 85 -8.68 23.48 -0.89
N ALA A 86 -8.77 22.42 -1.69
CA ALA A 86 -8.81 22.53 -3.13
C ALA A 86 -10.12 23.17 -3.64
N VAL A 87 -11.26 22.84 -3.03
CA VAL A 87 -12.55 23.47 -3.35
C VAL A 87 -12.49 24.99 -3.11
N VAL A 88 -11.97 25.42 -1.96
CA VAL A 88 -11.80 26.85 -1.64
C VAL A 88 -10.82 27.51 -2.60
N ALA A 89 -9.70 26.85 -2.92
CA ALA A 89 -8.71 27.34 -3.86
C ALA A 89 -9.32 27.70 -5.23
N TYR A 90 -10.11 26.81 -5.82
CA TYR A 90 -10.70 27.03 -7.16
C TYR A 90 -12.01 27.80 -7.16
N LYS A 91 -12.63 27.99 -6.00
CA LYS A 91 -13.79 28.87 -5.82
C LYS A 91 -13.36 30.32 -5.61
N LYS A 92 -12.32 30.55 -4.81
CA LYS A 92 -11.76 31.88 -4.52
C LYS A 92 -10.59 32.27 -5.42
N GLU A 93 -10.20 31.40 -6.34
CA GLU A 93 -9.02 31.55 -7.22
C GLU A 93 -7.73 31.88 -6.45
N GLN A 94 -7.58 31.28 -5.27
CA GLN A 94 -6.40 31.48 -4.41
C GLN A 94 -5.28 30.53 -4.84
N LYS A 95 -4.27 31.08 -5.52
CA LYS A 95 -3.08 30.36 -6.02
C LYS A 95 -2.41 29.51 -4.94
N LEU A 96 -2.18 30.10 -3.76
CA LEU A 96 -1.49 29.44 -2.65
C LEU A 96 -2.23 28.20 -2.16
N LEU A 97 -3.55 28.28 -1.95
CA LEU A 97 -4.35 27.13 -1.52
C LEU A 97 -4.38 26.02 -2.59
N GLY A 98 -4.35 26.40 -3.88
CA GLY A 98 -4.32 25.44 -4.98
C GLY A 98 -3.01 24.64 -4.99
N VAL A 99 -1.88 25.32 -4.84
CA VAL A 99 -0.56 24.68 -4.70
C VAL A 99 -0.51 23.81 -3.44
N LEU A 100 -0.95 24.34 -2.30
CA LEU A 100 -0.93 23.62 -1.03
C LEU A 100 -1.75 22.33 -1.11
N ALA A 101 -2.95 22.37 -1.72
CA ALA A 101 -3.77 21.17 -1.90
C ALA A 101 -3.06 20.10 -2.74
N VAL A 102 -2.41 20.51 -3.83
CA VAL A 102 -1.65 19.58 -4.69
C VAL A 102 -0.45 19.00 -3.95
N VAL A 103 0.30 19.82 -3.19
CA VAL A 103 1.42 19.36 -2.38
C VAL A 103 0.95 18.35 -1.32
N VAL A 104 -0.16 18.60 -0.64
CA VAL A 104 -0.74 17.68 0.35
C VAL A 104 -1.16 16.36 -0.32
N LEU A 105 -1.80 16.40 -1.49
CA LEU A 105 -2.20 15.20 -2.22
C LEU A 105 -0.99 14.38 -2.70
N LEU A 106 0.03 15.03 -3.25
CA LEU A 106 1.27 14.39 -3.67
C LEU A 106 2.03 13.82 -2.46
N GLY A 107 2.07 14.55 -1.34
CA GLY A 107 2.65 14.10 -0.09
C GLY A 107 1.94 12.87 0.47
N ALA A 108 0.61 12.85 0.48
CA ALA A 108 -0.17 11.69 0.91
C ALA A 108 0.04 10.46 0.00
N TYR A 109 0.21 10.66 -1.32
CA TYR A 109 0.56 9.60 -2.26
C TYR A 109 1.99 9.09 -2.02
N GLY A 110 2.96 10.00 -1.89
CA GLY A 110 4.35 9.69 -1.60
C GLY A 110 4.52 8.93 -0.28
N LEU A 111 3.79 9.33 0.77
CA LEU A 111 3.77 8.64 2.06
C LEU A 111 3.25 7.20 1.92
N ALA A 112 2.28 6.96 1.03
CA ALA A 112 1.77 5.61 0.78
C ALA A 112 2.82 4.70 0.10
N GLU A 113 3.51 5.22 -0.93
CA GLU A 113 4.55 4.47 -1.63
C GLU A 113 5.79 4.27 -0.75
N PHE A 114 6.17 5.27 0.06
CA PHE A 114 7.24 5.15 1.03
C PHE A 114 6.93 4.13 2.13
N TYR A 115 5.69 4.11 2.66
CA TYR A 115 5.29 3.10 3.64
C TYR A 115 5.40 1.68 3.07
N LYS A 116 5.01 1.48 1.81
CA LYS A 116 5.19 0.21 1.11
C LYS A 116 6.67 -0.19 0.98
N ALA A 117 7.55 0.78 0.69
CA ALA A 117 8.99 0.54 0.64
C ALA A 117 9.59 0.25 2.03
N SER A 118 9.12 0.95 3.07
CA SER A 118 9.56 0.75 4.46
C SER A 118 9.17 -0.62 5.01
N PHE A 119 8.07 -1.20 4.53
CA PHE A 119 7.70 -2.57 4.87
C PHE A 119 8.77 -3.58 4.42
N ALA A 120 9.58 -3.27 3.41
CA ALA A 120 10.69 -4.10 2.96
C ALA A 120 11.99 -3.87 3.77
N LYS A 121 11.91 -3.33 5.00
CA LYS A 121 13.07 -3.17 5.90
C LYS A 121 13.15 -4.33 6.89
N LYS A 122 14.38 -4.81 7.15
CA LYS A 122 14.65 -5.95 8.04
C LYS A 122 14.37 -5.58 9.49
N HIS A 123 13.58 -6.41 10.17
CA HIS A 123 13.43 -6.37 11.62
C HIS A 123 14.49 -7.29 12.24
N THR A 124 15.19 -6.80 13.25
CA THR A 124 16.11 -7.61 14.06
C THR A 124 15.30 -8.50 15.00
N ILE A 125 15.65 -9.78 15.05
CA ILE A 125 14.99 -10.76 15.91
C ILE A 125 15.98 -11.19 16.97
N GLU A 126 15.73 -10.78 18.21
CA GLU A 126 16.62 -11.04 19.35
C GLU A 126 16.19 -12.28 20.15
N SER A 127 14.98 -12.81 19.90
CA SER A 127 14.36 -13.85 20.73
C SER A 127 14.68 -15.29 20.32
N VAL A 128 15.41 -15.51 19.21
CA VAL A 128 15.74 -16.85 18.70
C VAL A 128 17.15 -16.90 18.12
N ILE A 129 17.74 -18.09 18.10
CA ILE A 129 19.02 -18.35 17.41
C ILE A 129 18.76 -18.26 15.90
N THR A 130 19.41 -17.30 15.24
CA THR A 130 19.24 -17.04 13.80
C THR A 130 20.33 -17.66 12.94
N ASN A 131 21.46 -18.06 13.55
CA ASN A 131 22.60 -18.67 12.87
C ASN A 131 22.46 -20.20 12.81
N PRO A 132 22.35 -20.81 11.61
CA PRO A 132 22.25 -22.27 11.48
C PRO A 132 23.45 -23.06 12.01
N GLY A 133 24.60 -22.42 12.18
CA GLY A 133 25.81 -23.05 12.71
C GLY A 133 25.93 -23.09 14.23
N GLU A 134 25.00 -22.45 14.95
CA GLU A 134 25.04 -22.37 16.42
C GLU A 134 24.32 -23.56 17.09
N PRO A 135 24.86 -24.11 18.20
CA PRO A 135 24.20 -25.16 18.94
C PRO A 135 22.79 -24.75 19.40
N GLY A 136 21.81 -25.62 19.19
CA GLY A 136 20.41 -25.35 19.56
C GLY A 136 19.61 -24.58 18.50
N TYR A 137 20.15 -24.37 17.30
CA TYR A 137 19.39 -23.81 16.19
C TYR A 137 18.14 -24.65 15.84
N ASP A 138 16.99 -23.99 15.78
CA ASP A 138 15.72 -24.55 15.30
C ASP A 138 15.22 -23.73 14.11
N ILE A 139 15.18 -24.38 12.94
CA ILE A 139 14.72 -23.80 11.69
C ILE A 139 13.27 -23.31 11.74
N LEU A 140 12.40 -24.01 12.46
CA LEU A 140 10.98 -23.63 12.58
C LEU A 140 10.82 -22.46 13.54
N ALA A 141 11.56 -22.42 14.65
CA ALA A 141 11.57 -21.27 15.56
C ALA A 141 12.09 -20.00 14.86
N HIS A 142 13.20 -20.13 14.12
CA HIS A 142 13.74 -19.03 13.31
C HIS A 142 12.74 -18.56 12.25
N GLY A 143 12.19 -19.49 11.47
CA GLY A 143 11.19 -19.20 10.44
C GLY A 143 9.92 -18.56 11.00
N LYS A 144 9.44 -19.02 12.15
CA LYS A 144 8.29 -18.45 12.86
C LYS A 144 8.52 -17.01 13.25
N ALA A 145 9.69 -16.70 13.80
CA ALA A 145 10.00 -15.35 14.22
C ALA A 145 10.06 -14.39 13.01
N LEU A 146 10.71 -14.80 11.91
CA LEU A 146 10.70 -14.04 10.65
C LEU A 146 9.28 -13.84 10.10
N TYR A 147 8.47 -14.89 10.16
CA TYR A 147 7.08 -14.85 9.73
C TYR A 147 6.23 -13.88 10.55
N GLN A 148 6.37 -13.89 11.87
CA GLN A 148 5.64 -12.97 12.75
C GLN A 148 6.08 -11.52 12.54
N ALA A 149 7.36 -11.30 12.25
CA ALA A 149 7.88 -9.97 11.98
C ALA A 149 7.39 -9.39 10.65
N GLN A 150 7.16 -10.22 9.62
CA GLN A 150 6.98 -9.72 8.24
C GLN A 150 5.77 -10.25 7.47
N CYS A 151 5.23 -11.43 7.82
CA CYS A 151 4.24 -12.14 7.01
C CYS A 151 2.85 -12.18 7.67
N SER A 152 2.80 -12.34 8.99
CA SER A 152 1.56 -12.48 9.77
C SER A 152 0.61 -11.29 9.65
N VAL A 153 1.15 -10.10 9.34
CA VAL A 153 0.35 -8.89 9.16
C VAL A 153 -0.75 -9.06 8.10
N CYS A 154 -0.42 -9.77 7.00
CA CYS A 154 -1.33 -10.03 5.89
C CYS A 154 -1.90 -11.45 5.94
N HIS A 155 -1.07 -12.43 6.33
CA HIS A 155 -1.44 -13.83 6.30
C HIS A 155 -2.03 -14.32 7.63
N GLY A 156 -1.95 -13.59 8.73
CA GLY A 156 -2.37 -14.05 10.07
C GLY A 156 -1.34 -14.99 10.70
N ASP A 157 -1.44 -15.24 12.00
CA ASP A 157 -0.50 -16.15 12.68
C ASP A 157 -0.65 -17.61 12.23
N ASP A 158 -1.85 -17.98 11.78
CA ASP A 158 -2.22 -19.29 11.25
C ASP A 158 -2.12 -19.38 9.71
N GLY A 159 -1.77 -18.29 9.02
CA GLY A 159 -1.69 -18.24 7.58
C GLY A 159 -3.03 -18.06 6.83
N ARG A 160 -4.14 -17.80 7.53
CA ARG A 160 -5.50 -17.79 6.96
C ARG A 160 -6.18 -16.42 6.89
N ALA A 161 -5.56 -15.36 7.41
CA ALA A 161 -6.24 -14.07 7.60
C ALA A 161 -6.73 -13.39 6.30
N GLY A 162 -6.07 -13.63 5.17
CA GLY A 162 -6.51 -13.12 3.86
C GLY A 162 -6.54 -11.59 3.70
N ARG A 163 -5.88 -10.84 4.59
CA ARG A 163 -5.87 -9.38 4.59
C ARG A 163 -5.18 -8.84 3.35
N SER A 164 -5.64 -7.70 2.84
CA SER A 164 -5.11 -7.11 1.60
C SER A 164 -5.08 -8.07 0.40
N GLY A 165 -6.01 -9.05 0.37
CA GLY A 165 -6.11 -10.05 -0.70
C GLY A 165 -5.07 -11.17 -0.62
N ALA A 166 -4.40 -11.32 0.53
CA ALA A 166 -3.51 -12.45 0.81
C ALA A 166 -4.25 -13.79 0.61
N LYS A 167 -3.49 -14.81 0.20
CA LYS A 167 -4.01 -16.17 0.05
C LYS A 167 -3.83 -16.93 1.35
N ASP A 168 -4.76 -17.86 1.61
CA ASP A 168 -4.64 -18.83 2.69
C ASP A 168 -3.43 -19.73 2.40
N LEU A 169 -2.43 -19.68 3.29
CA LEU A 169 -1.20 -20.43 3.18
C LEU A 169 -1.39 -21.90 3.59
N SER A 170 -2.39 -22.19 4.42
CA SER A 170 -2.63 -23.54 4.96
C SER A 170 -3.08 -24.54 3.89
N ILE A 171 -3.62 -24.05 2.77
CA ILE A 171 -4.06 -24.85 1.62
C ILE A 171 -3.08 -24.76 0.43
N SER A 172 -1.94 -24.12 0.61
CA SER A 172 -0.96 -23.91 -0.46
C SER A 172 -0.25 -25.22 -0.82
N THR A 173 -0.17 -25.54 -2.10
CA THR A 173 0.58 -26.71 -2.62
C THR A 173 1.94 -26.35 -3.21
N LYS A 174 2.39 -25.10 -3.02
CA LYS A 174 3.59 -24.58 -3.67
C LYS A 174 4.88 -25.28 -3.26
N THR A 175 5.84 -25.40 -4.16
CA THR A 175 7.18 -25.89 -3.83
C THR A 175 7.99 -24.82 -3.08
N ASP A 176 9.14 -25.23 -2.54
CA ASP A 176 10.03 -24.35 -1.79
C ASP A 176 10.57 -23.24 -2.70
N GLU A 177 10.94 -23.59 -3.94
CA GLU A 177 11.42 -22.65 -4.96
C GLU A 177 10.35 -21.64 -5.35
N GLU A 178 9.10 -22.09 -5.48
CA GLU A 178 7.97 -21.21 -5.77
C GLU A 178 7.70 -20.24 -4.61
N ILE A 179 7.77 -20.71 -3.37
CA ILE A 179 7.59 -19.86 -2.17
C ILE A 179 8.70 -18.81 -2.13
N ILE A 180 9.96 -19.21 -2.25
CA ILE A 180 11.12 -18.32 -2.24
C ILE A 180 11.00 -17.29 -3.37
N SER A 181 10.63 -17.73 -4.57
CA SER A 181 10.43 -16.84 -5.73
C SER A 181 9.34 -15.80 -5.46
N LEU A 182 8.21 -16.19 -4.87
CA LEU A 182 7.14 -15.26 -4.50
C LEU A 182 7.56 -14.27 -3.42
N ILE A 183 8.34 -14.69 -2.42
CA ILE A 183 8.88 -13.79 -1.39
C ILE A 183 9.83 -12.77 -2.04
N LYS A 184 10.73 -13.23 -2.91
CA LYS A 184 11.70 -12.35 -3.60
C LYS A 184 11.00 -11.36 -4.53
N THR A 185 10.09 -11.82 -5.37
CA THR A 185 9.48 -10.97 -6.41
C THR A 185 8.26 -10.19 -5.93
N GLY A 186 7.58 -10.67 -4.89
CA GLY A 186 6.26 -10.18 -4.51
C GLY A 186 5.19 -10.55 -5.54
N LYS A 187 3.92 -10.35 -5.18
CA LYS A 187 2.79 -10.58 -6.10
C LYS A 187 1.58 -9.75 -5.72
N ASN A 188 1.01 -9.05 -6.70
CA ASN A 188 -0.11 -8.12 -6.51
C ASN A 188 0.20 -7.08 -5.42
N THR A 189 -0.43 -7.22 -4.25
CA THR A 189 -0.29 -6.34 -3.08
C THR A 189 0.85 -6.77 -2.16
N MET A 190 1.35 -8.01 -2.29
CA MET A 190 2.53 -8.48 -1.55
C MET A 190 3.79 -7.79 -2.10
N PRO A 191 4.55 -7.07 -1.27
CA PRO A 191 5.77 -6.39 -1.70
C PRO A 191 6.90 -7.39 -1.98
N SER A 192 7.84 -6.98 -2.83
CA SER A 192 9.09 -7.71 -3.03
C SER A 192 9.96 -7.61 -1.78
N MET A 193 10.49 -8.74 -1.33
CA MET A 193 11.38 -8.85 -0.18
C MET A 193 12.77 -9.38 -0.58
N ALA A 194 13.16 -9.23 -1.84
CA ALA A 194 14.39 -9.82 -2.39
C ALA A 194 15.68 -9.45 -1.64
N ARG A 195 15.71 -8.27 -1.02
CA ARG A 195 16.89 -7.76 -0.28
C ARG A 195 16.75 -7.85 1.23
N LEU A 196 15.66 -8.45 1.70
CA LEU A 196 15.29 -8.48 3.10
C LEU A 196 15.88 -9.68 3.84
N PHE A 197 15.89 -10.82 3.17
CA PHE A 197 16.25 -12.11 3.74
C PHE A 197 17.43 -12.72 2.97
N ASP A 198 18.37 -13.32 3.69
CA ASP A 198 19.39 -14.17 3.09
C ASP A 198 18.85 -15.58 2.77
N GLU A 199 19.69 -16.46 2.22
CA GLU A 199 19.27 -17.81 1.83
C GLU A 199 18.86 -18.70 3.01
N ALA A 200 19.50 -18.55 4.17
CA ALA A 200 19.18 -19.33 5.35
C ALA A 200 17.84 -18.88 5.94
N GLU A 201 17.60 -17.57 6.01
CA GLU A 201 16.33 -16.98 6.43
C GLU A 201 15.18 -17.36 5.49
N LEU A 202 15.41 -17.35 4.17
CA LEU A 202 14.42 -17.78 3.18
C LEU A 202 14.06 -19.27 3.33
N LYS A 203 15.05 -20.13 3.59
CA LYS A 203 14.81 -21.55 3.87
C LYS A 203 14.01 -21.72 5.17
N ALA A 204 14.38 -21.02 6.24
CA ALA A 204 13.67 -21.07 7.52
C ALA A 204 12.21 -20.60 7.39
N LEU A 205 11.99 -19.47 6.74
CA LEU A 205 10.66 -18.92 6.48
C LEU A 205 9.82 -19.89 5.62
N THR A 206 10.43 -20.51 4.60
CA THR A 206 9.76 -21.49 3.73
C THR A 206 9.36 -22.75 4.50
N ALA A 207 10.24 -23.26 5.37
CA ALA A 207 9.95 -24.39 6.25
C ALA A 207 8.77 -24.08 7.18
N TYR A 208 8.76 -22.90 7.81
CA TYR A 208 7.65 -22.48 8.67
C TYR A 208 6.34 -22.33 7.88
N VAL A 209 6.34 -21.68 6.72
CA VAL A 209 5.14 -21.55 5.88
C VAL A 209 4.56 -22.92 5.50
N LYS A 210 5.41 -23.91 5.22
CA LYS A 210 4.96 -25.28 4.95
C LYS A 210 4.38 -25.97 6.17
N SER A 211 4.91 -25.71 7.37
CA SER A 211 4.34 -26.24 8.62
C SER A 211 2.94 -25.71 8.93
N LEU A 212 2.51 -24.59 8.34
CA LEU A 212 1.15 -24.07 8.46
C LEU A 212 0.12 -24.85 7.61
N ARG A 213 0.58 -25.76 6.74
CA ARG A 213 -0.32 -26.53 5.88
C ARG A 213 -1.10 -27.56 6.69
N GLN A 214 -2.39 -27.64 6.44
CA GLN A 214 -3.19 -28.77 6.91
C GLN A 214 -2.89 -29.94 5.97
N GLN A 215 -2.37 -31.04 6.52
CA GLN A 215 -2.23 -32.29 5.78
C GLN A 215 -3.61 -32.89 5.49
#